data_AF-A0A1I7K1J1-F1
#
_entry.id   AF-A0A1I7K1J1-F1
#
_cell.length_a   1.000
_cell.length_b   1.000
_cell.length_c   1.000
_cell.angle_alpha   90.00
_cell.angle_beta   90.00
_cell.angle_gamma   90.00
#
_symmetry.space_group_name_H-M   'P 1'
#
loop_
_entity.id
_entity.type
_entity.pdbx_description
1 polymer ?
#
loop_
_entity_poly.entity_id
_entity_poly.type
_entity_poly.pdbx_seq_one_letter_code
_entity_poly.pdbx_strand_id
1 'polypeptide(L)'
;MDRNTQTGSRGARPGNVIPLRQDAAFFFERGVRYLERNDLRRALKAFRRTVEVEPDNPVNYCNLAGVLSELGDFEASNEVLLHVLQNLDPSMAECQFYLANNYANMGDYETAEEYVLRYLDADPDGEYAQEAVEMLDILMDEFGGGKAYARWQAEQRRKERASAKRDGRHLLEEGQFEAAVEWLERVTQQDPGNTAALNNLSLAYYYTGQYDQAVALAERVLAEHPKNVHALCNLTVFCAHLGPRDQYEACVAKLRKLFPMHYDHAAKVGTTLGLVGDHRAAYEVFAKLVKLAGDPDPAMIHALAAAAANCGQYGVARRWWRVLSQRSGMAEVAEHYLKALDRAERSGQRFMRVSYQYELPIEAQFAKMKARLESGDLAAWRQDPLLRASLYWGLRHGAAETQRAVIRILAIIADQDAEKALRAYLRRQDIAPPQQAAALHALQRMGARGRVELWRDGEWVSLRMSEVPKDVILAVDPVWRQVLERVTEWLRNHRKARYVAEARRVWVGYLRHAFQRTDRAVGKPEVWMAALLYAVLKRHNEPVRQKDVAQWFHVSVSALSKAAGKLSCYFVTMP
;
A
#
# COMPACT_ATOMS: atom_id res chain seq x y z
N MET A 1 58.33 -29.65 99.47
CA MET A 1 57.47 -29.27 100.61
C MET A 1 56.74 -28.01 100.17
N ASP A 2 55.43 -27.93 99.99
CA ASP A 2 54.34 -28.85 100.30
C ASP A 2 53.16 -28.66 99.34
N ARG A 3 52.31 -29.68 99.33
CA ARG A 3 51.13 -29.86 98.49
C ARG A 3 49.93 -29.02 98.96
N ASN A 4 49.06 -28.76 97.97
CA ASN A 4 47.59 -28.68 98.02
C ASN A 4 46.91 -27.56 98.82
N THR A 5 46.12 -26.76 98.09
CA THR A 5 44.65 -26.89 98.11
C THR A 5 44.04 -26.35 96.81
N GLN A 6 43.19 -27.16 96.17
CA GLN A 6 42.26 -26.76 95.11
C GLN A 6 41.07 -26.01 95.72
N THR A 7 40.60 -24.96 95.04
CA THR A 7 39.16 -24.68 94.90
C THR A 7 38.86 -23.98 93.57
N GLY A 8 38.10 -24.67 92.72
CA GLY A 8 36.97 -24.08 91.97
C GLY A 8 37.25 -23.31 90.68
N SER A 9 37.21 -24.01 89.54
CA SER A 9 37.01 -23.42 88.22
C SER A 9 35.58 -22.92 88.01
N ARG A 10 35.41 -21.72 87.43
CA ARG A 10 34.29 -21.42 86.52
C ARG A 10 34.87 -20.72 85.30
N GLY A 11 35.01 -21.47 84.21
CA GLY A 11 35.42 -20.94 82.91
C GLY A 11 34.32 -20.08 82.31
N ALA A 12 34.64 -18.82 82.04
CA ALA A 12 33.87 -18.00 81.11
C ALA A 12 34.22 -18.44 79.69
N ARG A 13 33.27 -19.07 78.99
CA ARG A 13 33.37 -19.29 77.54
C ARG A 13 33.20 -17.93 76.85
N PRO A 14 34.01 -17.58 75.83
CA PRO A 14 33.75 -16.40 75.02
C PRO A 14 32.44 -16.63 74.27
N GLY A 15 31.42 -15.85 74.59
CA GLY A 15 30.15 -15.89 73.88
C GLY A 15 30.36 -15.44 72.44
N ASN A 16 29.99 -16.29 71.49
CA ASN A 16 29.88 -15.92 70.08
C ASN A 16 28.74 -14.90 69.94
N VAL A 17 29.04 -13.61 70.09
CA VAL A 17 28.08 -12.52 69.83
C VAL A 17 28.08 -12.29 68.32
N ILE A 18 27.12 -12.90 67.61
CA ILE A 18 26.85 -12.56 66.21
C ILE A 18 26.14 -11.20 66.22
N PRO A 19 26.69 -10.16 65.56
CA PRO A 19 26.00 -8.86 65.47
C PRO A 19 24.70 -9.04 64.71
N LEU A 20 23.57 -8.70 65.35
CA LEU A 20 22.27 -8.69 64.69
C LEU A 20 22.20 -7.50 63.75
N ARG A 21 22.42 -7.73 62.45
CA ARG A 21 22.24 -6.72 61.42
C ARG A 21 20.75 -6.54 61.17
N GLN A 22 20.22 -5.36 61.48
CA GLN A 22 18.82 -4.98 61.26
C GLN A 22 18.70 -4.24 59.92
N ASP A 23 19.00 -4.93 58.83
CA ASP A 23 18.84 -4.41 57.47
C ASP A 23 17.42 -4.70 56.91
N ALA A 24 17.14 -4.25 55.69
CA ALA A 24 15.83 -4.44 55.06
C ALA A 24 15.47 -5.93 54.93
N ALA A 25 16.44 -6.80 54.62
CA ALA A 25 16.23 -8.25 54.57
C ALA A 25 15.78 -8.82 55.92
N PHE A 26 16.42 -8.41 57.04
CA PHE A 26 16.00 -8.81 58.39
C PHE A 26 14.55 -8.42 58.69
N PHE A 27 14.13 -7.21 58.33
CA PHE A 27 12.75 -6.76 58.56
C PHE A 27 11.75 -7.41 57.60
N PHE A 28 12.15 -7.67 56.35
CA PHE A 28 11.36 -8.39 55.36
C PHE A 28 11.03 -9.81 55.81
N GLU A 29 12.04 -10.60 56.19
CA GLU A 29 11.83 -11.97 56.71
C GLU A 29 10.90 -11.99 57.92
N ARG A 30 11.02 -10.99 58.79
CA ARG A 30 10.13 -10.85 59.95
C ARG A 30 8.70 -10.50 59.54
N GLY A 31 8.55 -9.64 58.54
CA GLY A 31 7.25 -9.28 57.94
C GLY A 31 6.54 -10.51 57.38
N VAL A 32 7.24 -11.30 56.56
CA VAL A 32 6.73 -12.56 56.00
C VAL A 32 6.31 -13.54 57.10
N ARG A 33 7.13 -13.75 58.13
CA ARG A 33 6.76 -14.63 59.26
C ARG A 33 5.52 -14.16 60.04
N TYR A 34 5.26 -12.85 60.09
CA TYR A 34 4.03 -12.35 60.69
C TYR A 34 2.83 -12.54 59.76
N LEU A 35 2.99 -12.41 58.44
CA LEU A 35 1.95 -12.73 57.46
C LEU A 35 1.55 -14.21 57.52
N GLU A 36 2.51 -15.13 57.57
CA GLU A 36 2.26 -16.57 57.73
C GLU A 36 1.44 -16.92 58.98
N ARG A 37 1.53 -16.07 60.01
CA ARG A 37 0.78 -16.20 61.28
C ARG A 37 -0.50 -15.36 61.32
N ASN A 38 -0.85 -14.72 60.20
CA ASN A 38 -1.95 -13.77 60.07
C ASN A 38 -1.90 -12.60 61.09
N ASP A 39 -0.70 -12.22 61.55
CA ASP A 39 -0.48 -11.07 62.43
C ASP A 39 -0.20 -9.81 61.58
N LEU A 40 -1.23 -9.36 60.86
CA LEU A 40 -1.13 -8.26 59.89
C LEU A 40 -0.62 -6.95 60.52
N ARG A 41 -0.94 -6.69 61.80
CA ARG A 41 -0.46 -5.49 62.51
C ARG A 41 1.05 -5.50 62.75
N ARG A 42 1.63 -6.66 63.09
CA ARG A 42 3.09 -6.78 63.25
C ARG A 42 3.80 -6.89 61.90
N ALA A 43 3.17 -7.50 60.90
CA ALA A 43 3.65 -7.49 59.53
C ALA A 43 3.79 -6.06 59.01
N LEU A 44 2.75 -5.23 59.16
CA LEU A 44 2.77 -3.81 58.76
C LEU A 44 3.93 -3.04 59.38
N LYS A 45 4.18 -3.22 60.69
CA LYS A 45 5.32 -2.58 61.37
C LYS A 45 6.67 -3.05 60.83
N ALA A 46 6.78 -4.31 60.41
CA ALA A 46 8.01 -4.85 59.85
C ALA A 46 8.26 -4.32 58.42
N PHE A 47 7.24 -4.31 57.55
CA PHE A 47 7.35 -3.77 56.19
C PHE A 47 7.50 -2.25 56.13
N ARG A 48 6.93 -1.48 57.09
CA ARG A 48 7.28 -0.06 57.20
C ARG A 48 8.76 0.15 57.45
N ARG A 49 9.37 -0.75 58.23
CA ARG A 49 10.80 -0.67 58.52
C ARG A 49 11.68 -1.06 57.33
N THR A 50 11.20 -1.89 56.40
CA THR A 50 11.95 -2.17 55.15
C THR A 50 12.04 -0.91 54.29
N VAL A 51 10.94 -0.17 54.16
CA VAL A 51 10.89 1.13 53.46
C VAL A 51 11.74 2.19 54.16
N GLU A 52 11.72 2.27 55.50
CA GLU A 52 12.57 3.22 56.24
C GLU A 52 14.08 2.96 56.10
N VAL A 53 14.46 1.69 55.90
CA VAL A 53 15.87 1.29 55.74
C VAL A 53 16.33 1.42 54.29
N GLU A 54 15.45 1.16 53.33
CA GLU A 54 15.71 1.26 51.88
C GLU A 54 14.57 2.05 51.18
N PRO A 55 14.61 3.40 51.24
CA PRO A 55 13.55 4.25 50.71
C PRO A 55 13.50 4.32 49.17
N ASP A 56 14.55 3.88 48.48
CA ASP A 56 14.61 3.92 47.01
C ASP A 56 14.26 2.57 46.35
N ASN A 57 13.83 1.57 47.14
CA ASN A 57 13.56 0.22 46.65
C ASN A 57 12.04 0.00 46.43
N PRO A 58 11.52 0.04 45.19
CA PRO A 58 10.09 -0.03 44.90
C PRO A 58 9.44 -1.34 45.33
N VAL A 59 10.20 -2.44 45.39
CA VAL A 59 9.71 -3.75 45.85
C VAL A 59 9.32 -3.70 47.33
N ASN A 60 10.05 -2.96 48.17
CA ASN A 60 9.69 -2.80 49.59
C ASN A 60 8.35 -2.08 49.76
N TYR A 61 8.07 -1.09 48.91
CA TYR A 61 6.79 -0.38 48.89
C TYR A 61 5.65 -1.27 48.40
N CYS A 62 5.87 -2.11 47.38
CA CYS A 62 4.87 -3.09 46.92
C CYS A 62 4.49 -4.08 48.02
N ASN A 63 5.47 -4.60 48.76
CA ASN A 63 5.22 -5.49 49.90
C ASN A 63 4.45 -4.76 51.02
N LEU A 64 4.80 -3.51 51.31
CA LEU A 64 4.06 -2.69 52.28
C LEU A 64 2.61 -2.45 51.85
N ALA A 65 2.40 -2.12 50.57
CA ALA A 65 1.09 -1.95 49.97
C ALA A 65 0.24 -3.22 50.09
N GLY A 66 0.80 -4.39 49.74
CA GLY A 66 0.10 -5.67 49.89
C GLY A 66 -0.40 -5.92 51.31
N VAL A 67 0.39 -5.62 52.34
CA VAL A 67 -0.06 -5.76 53.75
C VAL A 67 -1.13 -4.74 54.12
N LEU A 68 -1.10 -3.53 53.58
CA LEU A 68 -2.15 -2.53 53.77
C LEU A 68 -3.47 -2.98 53.13
N SER A 69 -3.42 -3.55 51.92
CA SER A 69 -4.57 -4.16 51.25
C SER A 69 -5.18 -5.32 52.05
N GLU A 70 -4.36 -6.22 52.59
CA GLU A 70 -4.83 -7.33 53.44
C GLU A 70 -5.48 -6.83 54.76
N LEU A 71 -5.09 -5.65 55.24
CA LEU A 71 -5.73 -4.99 56.38
C LEU A 71 -7.04 -4.28 56.02
N GLY A 72 -7.39 -4.21 54.73
CA GLY A 72 -8.52 -3.46 54.20
C GLY A 72 -8.28 -1.94 54.14
N ASP A 73 -7.04 -1.49 54.33
CA ASP A 73 -6.64 -0.07 54.23
C ASP A 73 -6.21 0.23 52.78
N PHE A 74 -7.19 0.14 51.87
CA PHE A 74 -6.99 0.24 50.43
C PHE A 74 -6.51 1.63 50.01
N GLU A 75 -6.99 2.69 50.67
CA GLU A 75 -6.57 4.06 50.44
C GLU A 75 -5.08 4.25 50.76
N ALA A 76 -4.62 3.81 51.93
CA ALA A 76 -3.20 3.91 52.28
C ALA A 76 -2.33 3.04 51.37
N SER A 77 -2.83 1.86 50.96
CA SER A 77 -2.13 1.04 49.96
C SER A 77 -2.00 1.77 48.62
N ASN A 78 -3.07 2.43 48.16
CA ASN A 78 -3.07 3.15 46.89
C ASN A 78 -2.10 4.33 46.90
N GLU A 79 -2.00 5.07 48.01
CA GLU A 79 -1.00 6.13 48.18
C GLU A 79 0.44 5.60 48.01
N VAL A 80 0.73 4.44 48.60
CA VAL A 80 2.04 3.78 48.50
C VAL A 80 2.33 3.33 47.07
N LEU A 81 1.37 2.68 46.40
CA LEU A 81 1.52 2.19 45.02
C LEU A 81 1.67 3.33 44.01
N LEU A 82 0.90 4.42 44.19
CA LEU A 82 1.03 5.62 43.35
C LEU A 82 2.38 6.31 43.57
N HIS A 83 2.91 6.32 44.79
CA HIS A 83 4.25 6.85 45.05
C HIS A 83 5.32 6.10 44.24
N VAL A 84 5.23 4.76 44.17
CA VAL A 84 6.14 3.93 43.36
C VAL A 84 6.09 4.35 41.90
N LEU A 85 4.88 4.36 41.32
CA LEU A 85 4.68 4.68 39.90
C LEU A 85 5.07 6.11 39.52
N GLN A 86 5.00 7.05 40.45
CA GLN A 86 5.29 8.47 40.19
C GLN A 86 6.76 8.83 40.43
N ASN A 87 7.40 8.21 41.43
CA ASN A 87 8.67 8.71 41.97
C ASN A 87 9.82 7.69 41.94
N LEU A 88 9.54 6.40 41.85
CA LEU A 88 10.56 5.35 41.94
C LEU A 88 10.69 4.56 40.64
N ASP A 89 9.61 3.91 40.20
CA ASP A 89 9.59 3.09 38.99
C ASP A 89 8.24 3.20 38.26
N PRO A 90 8.15 4.08 37.23
CA PRO A 90 6.95 4.20 36.41
C PRO A 90 6.62 2.98 35.55
N SER A 91 7.56 2.04 35.39
CA SER A 91 7.41 0.84 34.55
C SER A 91 6.97 -0.40 35.32
N MET A 92 6.86 -0.33 36.65
CA MET A 92 6.47 -1.46 37.49
C MET A 92 4.98 -1.79 37.32
N ALA A 93 4.69 -2.74 36.43
CA ALA A 93 3.35 -3.10 36.01
C ALA A 93 2.53 -3.68 37.17
N GLU A 94 3.16 -4.42 38.08
CA GLU A 94 2.53 -5.07 39.24
C GLU A 94 1.80 -4.06 40.13
N CYS A 95 2.31 -2.81 40.24
CA CYS A 95 1.61 -1.76 40.95
C CYS A 95 0.25 -1.41 40.34
N GLN A 96 0.11 -1.48 39.01
CA GLN A 96 -1.16 -1.25 38.32
C GLN A 96 -2.16 -2.37 38.68
N PHE A 97 -1.71 -3.63 38.74
CA PHE A 97 -2.56 -4.75 39.13
C PHE A 97 -3.02 -4.65 40.60
N TYR A 98 -2.13 -4.27 41.52
CA TYR A 98 -2.50 -4.06 42.92
C TYR A 98 -3.46 -2.87 43.10
N LEU A 99 -3.28 -1.78 42.36
CA LEU A 99 -4.24 -0.67 42.34
C LEU A 99 -5.61 -1.15 41.83
N ALA A 100 -5.66 -1.95 40.77
CA ALA A 100 -6.91 -2.50 40.25
C ALA A 100 -7.65 -3.33 41.31
N ASN A 101 -6.95 -4.22 42.01
CA ASN A 101 -7.51 -5.00 43.12
C ASN A 101 -8.07 -4.12 44.24
N ASN A 102 -7.32 -3.10 44.65
CA ASN A 102 -7.74 -2.21 45.73
C ASN A 102 -8.98 -1.41 45.35
N TYR A 103 -9.02 -0.83 44.15
CA TYR A 103 -10.19 -0.09 43.66
C TYR A 103 -11.41 -0.99 43.50
N ALA A 104 -11.23 -2.24 43.06
CA ALA A 104 -12.32 -3.23 43.00
C ALA A 104 -12.90 -3.51 44.41
N ASN A 105 -12.05 -3.69 45.42
CA ASN A 105 -12.50 -3.88 46.81
C ASN A 105 -13.17 -2.64 47.42
N MET A 106 -12.79 -1.44 46.98
CA MET A 106 -13.44 -0.18 47.36
C MET A 106 -14.78 0.05 46.63
N GLY A 107 -15.13 -0.79 45.65
CA GLY A 107 -16.33 -0.66 44.82
C GLY A 107 -16.21 0.38 43.70
N ASP A 108 -15.02 0.94 43.46
CA ASP A 108 -14.74 1.83 42.34
C ASP A 108 -14.32 1.01 41.10
N TYR A 109 -15.32 0.36 40.51
CA TYR A 109 -15.11 -0.58 39.41
C TYR A 109 -14.62 0.09 38.12
N GLU A 110 -14.94 1.38 37.89
CA GLU A 110 -14.45 2.11 36.71
C GLU A 110 -12.94 2.35 36.83
N THR A 111 -12.47 2.80 37.99
CA THR A 111 -11.03 2.99 38.23
C THR A 111 -10.28 1.65 38.25
N ALA A 112 -10.88 0.59 38.82
CA ALA A 112 -10.33 -0.76 38.78
C ALA A 112 -10.13 -1.26 37.33
N GLU A 113 -11.14 -1.05 36.48
CA GLU A 113 -11.10 -1.37 35.06
C GLU A 113 -9.97 -0.62 34.32
N GLU A 114 -9.75 0.66 34.63
CA GLU A 114 -8.65 1.43 34.03
C GLU A 114 -7.27 0.87 34.40
N TYR A 115 -7.07 0.51 35.67
CA TYR A 115 -5.79 -0.01 36.17
C TYR A 115 -5.48 -1.42 35.67
N VAL A 116 -6.47 -2.31 35.60
CA VAL A 116 -6.25 -3.67 35.06
C VAL A 116 -5.92 -3.65 33.57
N LEU A 117 -6.52 -2.72 32.81
CA LEU A 117 -6.18 -2.54 31.39
C LEU A 117 -4.78 -1.95 31.19
N ARG A 118 -4.32 -1.07 32.09
CA ARG A 118 -2.94 -0.56 32.06
C ARG A 118 -1.93 -1.64 32.37
N TYR A 119 -2.25 -2.56 33.28
CA TYR A 119 -1.43 -3.74 33.56
C TYR A 119 -1.29 -4.61 32.30
N LEU A 120 -2.41 -5.01 31.69
CA LEU A 120 -2.42 -5.85 30.48
C LEU A 120 -1.77 -5.19 29.25
N ASP A 121 -1.75 -3.86 29.16
CA ASP A 121 -1.04 -3.11 28.10
C ASP A 121 0.47 -3.02 28.37
N ALA A 122 0.88 -2.99 29.64
CA ALA A 122 2.28 -2.87 30.05
C ALA A 122 3.01 -4.23 30.08
N ASP A 123 2.35 -5.28 30.57
CA ASP A 123 2.91 -6.62 30.68
C ASP A 123 1.85 -7.70 30.36
N PRO A 124 1.60 -7.98 29.06
CA PRO A 124 0.56 -8.91 28.63
C PRO A 124 0.79 -10.36 29.05
N ASP A 125 2.05 -10.74 29.29
CA ASP A 125 2.46 -12.09 29.71
C ASP A 125 3.00 -12.09 31.16
N GLY A 126 2.67 -11.04 31.92
CA GLY A 126 3.14 -10.86 33.30
C GLY A 126 2.58 -11.89 34.27
N GLU A 127 3.16 -11.94 35.47
CA GLU A 127 2.83 -12.93 36.51
C GLU A 127 1.32 -13.02 36.81
N TYR A 128 0.62 -11.89 36.78
CA TYR A 128 -0.82 -11.77 37.05
C TYR A 128 -1.69 -11.65 35.79
N ALA A 129 -1.16 -11.99 34.60
CA ALA A 129 -1.88 -11.79 33.33
C ALA A 129 -3.22 -12.54 33.29
N GLN A 130 -3.24 -13.78 33.78
CA GLN A 130 -4.44 -14.60 33.81
C GLN A 130 -5.49 -14.03 34.77
N GLU A 131 -5.06 -13.65 35.99
CA GLU A 131 -5.90 -13.05 37.02
C GLU A 131 -6.44 -11.68 36.59
N ALA A 132 -5.64 -10.90 35.84
CA ALA A 132 -6.06 -9.61 35.30
C ALA A 132 -7.14 -9.76 34.23
N VAL A 133 -7.05 -10.79 33.38
CA VAL A 133 -8.12 -11.12 32.41
C VAL A 133 -9.39 -11.55 33.14
N GLU A 134 -9.28 -12.44 34.12
CA GLU A 134 -10.43 -12.90 34.92
C GLU A 134 -11.11 -11.74 35.68
N MET A 135 -10.32 -10.84 36.27
CA MET A 135 -10.84 -9.64 36.91
C MET A 135 -11.58 -8.74 35.92
N LEU A 136 -11.02 -8.52 34.73
CA LEU A 136 -11.67 -7.70 33.71
C LEU A 136 -13.01 -8.28 33.27
N ASP A 137 -13.08 -9.61 33.09
CA ASP A 137 -14.32 -10.32 32.76
C ASP A 137 -15.38 -10.13 33.87
N ILE A 138 -15.00 -10.31 35.15
CA ILE A 138 -15.90 -10.10 36.29
C ILE A 138 -16.39 -8.65 36.38
N LEU A 139 -15.50 -7.66 36.22
CA LEU A 139 -15.84 -6.24 36.25
C LEU A 139 -16.84 -5.88 35.13
N MET A 140 -16.71 -6.50 33.96
CA MET A 140 -17.61 -6.30 32.83
C MET A 140 -18.97 -6.99 33.03
N ASP A 141 -18.97 -8.27 33.42
CA ASP A 141 -20.17 -9.09 33.43
C ASP A 141 -21.04 -8.87 34.68
N GLU A 142 -20.44 -8.69 35.86
CA GLU A 142 -21.17 -8.63 37.13
C GLU A 142 -21.45 -7.18 37.60
N PHE A 143 -20.54 -6.25 37.30
CA PHE A 143 -20.59 -4.89 37.84
C PHE A 143 -20.97 -3.82 36.80
N GLY A 144 -21.30 -4.23 35.58
CA GLY A 144 -21.72 -3.32 34.51
C GLY A 144 -20.61 -2.37 34.04
N GLY A 145 -19.35 -2.79 34.17
CA GLY A 145 -18.17 -2.12 33.61
C GLY A 145 -18.17 -2.14 32.07
N GLY A 146 -17.01 -1.98 31.46
CA GLY A 146 -16.85 -2.03 30.00
C GLY A 146 -16.73 -0.66 29.35
N LYS A 147 -16.91 0.44 30.09
CA LYS A 147 -16.72 1.81 29.56
C LYS A 147 -15.24 2.11 29.39
N ALA A 148 -14.41 1.77 30.37
CA ALA A 148 -12.98 1.96 30.25
C ALA A 148 -12.39 0.99 29.21
N TYR A 149 -12.89 -0.24 29.13
CA TYR A 149 -12.54 -1.20 28.08
C TYR A 149 -12.96 -0.72 26.69
N ALA A 150 -14.16 -0.15 26.53
CA ALA A 150 -14.60 0.41 25.25
C ALA A 150 -13.75 1.61 24.82
N ARG A 151 -13.37 2.49 25.76
CA ARG A 151 -12.42 3.60 25.53
C ARG A 151 -11.05 3.06 25.12
N TRP A 152 -10.52 2.09 25.84
CA TRP A 152 -9.25 1.43 25.56
C TRP A 152 -9.25 0.77 24.18
N GLN A 153 -10.27 -0.02 23.84
CA GLN A 153 -10.40 -0.62 22.52
C GLN A 153 -10.51 0.44 21.41
N ALA A 154 -11.21 1.55 21.64
CA ALA A 154 -11.30 2.64 20.69
C ALA A 154 -9.94 3.32 20.47
N GLU A 155 -9.15 3.47 21.54
CA GLU A 155 -7.79 4.00 21.48
C GLU A 155 -6.83 3.03 20.78
N GLN A 156 -6.89 1.72 21.06
CA GLN A 156 -6.09 0.71 20.35
C GLN A 156 -6.44 0.69 18.86
N ARG A 157 -7.73 0.68 18.51
CA ARG A 157 -8.17 0.84 17.11
C ARG A 157 -7.72 2.18 16.50
N ARG A 158 -7.64 3.26 17.28
CA ARG A 158 -7.16 4.57 16.81
C ARG A 158 -5.66 4.52 16.52
N LYS A 159 -4.86 3.94 17.42
CA LYS A 159 -3.42 3.70 17.25
C LYS A 159 -3.17 2.80 16.06
N GLU A 160 -3.92 1.70 15.93
CA GLU A 160 -3.89 0.78 14.80
C GLU A 160 -4.26 1.49 13.49
N ARG A 161 -5.34 2.30 13.46
CA ARG A 161 -5.73 3.09 12.27
C ARG A 161 -4.73 4.21 11.95
N ALA A 162 -4.11 4.81 12.96
CA ALA A 162 -3.09 5.84 12.79
C ALA A 162 -1.78 5.24 12.27
N SER A 163 -1.44 4.02 12.69
CA SER A 163 -0.40 3.20 12.06
C SER A 163 -0.81 2.86 10.63
N ALA A 164 -2.03 2.37 10.41
CA ALA A 164 -2.55 1.97 9.10
C ALA A 164 -2.50 3.08 8.05
N LYS A 165 -2.60 4.36 8.44
CA LYS A 165 -2.37 5.52 7.56
C LYS A 165 -0.94 5.62 7.00
N ARG A 166 -0.01 4.79 7.46
CA ARG A 166 1.40 4.70 7.02
C ARG A 166 1.88 3.25 6.87
N ASP A 167 0.99 2.26 6.86
CA ASP A 167 1.40 0.85 6.79
C ASP A 167 1.50 0.35 5.35
N GLY A 168 2.26 -0.73 5.15
CA GLY A 168 2.54 -1.31 3.83
C GLY A 168 1.30 -1.64 3.00
N ARG A 169 0.16 -1.96 3.63
CA ARG A 169 -1.12 -2.16 2.92
C ARG A 169 -1.63 -0.87 2.28
N HIS A 170 -1.55 0.25 2.99
CA HIS A 170 -1.99 1.55 2.47
C HIS A 170 -1.08 2.00 1.32
N LEU A 171 0.23 1.81 1.46
CA LEU A 171 1.20 2.06 0.39
C LEU A 171 0.91 1.21 -0.87
N LEU A 172 0.51 -0.05 -0.69
CA LEU A 172 0.06 -0.91 -1.80
C LEU A 172 -1.21 -0.39 -2.46
N GLU A 173 -2.20 0.06 -1.67
CA GLU A 173 -3.47 0.63 -2.17
C GLU A 173 -3.25 1.95 -2.93
N GLU A 174 -2.28 2.77 -2.51
CA GLU A 174 -1.87 4.01 -3.20
C GLU A 174 -0.93 3.76 -4.41
N GLY A 175 -0.56 2.50 -4.67
CA GLY A 175 0.35 2.13 -5.75
C GLY A 175 1.82 2.52 -5.50
N GLN A 176 2.18 2.87 -4.27
CA GLN A 176 3.55 3.15 -3.83
C GLN A 176 4.30 1.85 -3.51
N PHE A 177 4.43 0.96 -4.50
CA PHE A 177 4.87 -0.42 -4.28
C PHE A 177 6.30 -0.52 -3.74
N GLU A 178 7.23 0.31 -4.21
CA GLU A 178 8.62 0.31 -3.74
C GLU A 178 8.72 0.79 -2.28
N ALA A 179 7.96 1.83 -1.91
CA ALA A 179 7.88 2.28 -0.51
C ALA A 179 7.22 1.21 0.38
N ALA A 180 6.21 0.49 -0.16
CA ALA A 180 5.60 -0.63 0.53
C ALA A 180 6.63 -1.75 0.80
N VAL A 181 7.48 -2.09 -0.17
CA VAL A 181 8.57 -3.07 0.02
C VAL A 181 9.49 -2.63 1.16
N GLU A 182 10.05 -1.40 1.12
CA GLU A 182 10.98 -0.92 2.13
C GLU A 182 10.38 -0.90 3.55
N TRP A 183 9.08 -0.61 3.66
CA TRP A 183 8.39 -0.62 4.95
C TRP A 183 8.12 -2.04 5.43
N LEU A 184 7.58 -2.91 4.57
CA LEU A 184 7.22 -4.28 4.90
C LEU A 184 8.44 -5.17 5.17
N GLU A 185 9.58 -4.92 4.53
CA GLU A 185 10.85 -5.57 4.85
C GLU A 185 11.29 -5.24 6.28
N ARG A 186 11.17 -3.98 6.71
CA ARG A 186 11.50 -3.60 8.10
C ARG A 186 10.58 -4.28 9.11
N VAL A 187 9.28 -4.34 8.81
CA VAL A 187 8.31 -5.02 9.69
C VAL A 187 8.60 -6.51 9.78
N THR A 188 8.86 -7.17 8.65
CA THR A 188 9.14 -8.63 8.64
C THR A 188 10.52 -8.98 9.19
N GLN A 189 11.46 -8.02 9.25
CA GLN A 189 12.73 -8.19 9.99
C GLN A 189 12.52 -8.12 11.51
N GLN A 190 11.65 -7.22 11.98
CA GLN A 190 11.34 -7.05 13.40
C GLN A 190 10.44 -8.17 13.93
N ASP A 191 9.46 -8.58 13.11
CA ASP A 191 8.53 -9.67 13.40
C ASP A 191 8.49 -10.64 12.20
N PRO A 192 9.39 -11.64 12.17
CA PRO A 192 9.45 -12.64 11.10
C PRO A 192 8.21 -13.55 11.01
N GLY A 193 7.35 -13.56 12.03
CA GLY A 193 6.12 -14.35 12.10
C GLY A 193 4.88 -13.59 11.62
N ASN A 194 5.01 -12.30 11.31
CA ASN A 194 3.89 -11.46 10.90
C ASN A 194 3.31 -11.88 9.53
N THR A 195 2.36 -12.81 9.57
CA THR A 195 1.77 -13.39 8.36
C THR A 195 1.04 -12.35 7.50
N ALA A 196 0.45 -11.32 8.10
CA ALA A 196 -0.19 -10.23 7.36
C ALA A 196 0.84 -9.38 6.59
N ALA A 197 1.95 -9.02 7.25
CA ALA A 197 3.04 -8.29 6.62
C ALA A 197 3.73 -9.13 5.53
N LEU A 198 3.98 -10.42 5.76
CA LEU A 198 4.52 -11.35 4.77
C LEU A 198 3.61 -11.46 3.53
N ASN A 199 2.30 -11.55 3.73
CA ASN A 199 1.33 -11.56 2.63
C ASN A 199 1.35 -10.25 1.83
N ASN A 200 1.39 -9.10 2.49
CA ASN A 200 1.48 -7.82 1.81
C ASN A 200 2.84 -7.64 1.12
N LEU A 201 3.93 -8.12 1.72
CA LEU A 201 5.28 -8.04 1.14
C LEU A 201 5.38 -8.89 -0.12
N SER A 202 4.82 -10.09 -0.11
CA SER A 202 4.74 -10.94 -1.31
C SER A 202 4.03 -10.23 -2.47
N LEU A 203 2.96 -9.49 -2.16
CA LEU A 203 2.21 -8.72 -3.15
C LEU A 203 3.01 -7.48 -3.62
N ALA A 204 3.73 -6.81 -2.73
CA ALA A 204 4.61 -5.69 -3.07
C ALA A 204 5.78 -6.12 -3.98
N TYR A 205 6.41 -7.26 -3.68
CA TYR A 205 7.42 -7.87 -4.55
C TYR A 205 6.85 -8.21 -5.92
N TYR A 206 5.65 -8.78 -5.98
CA TYR A 206 4.98 -9.05 -7.25
C TYR A 206 4.79 -7.77 -8.09
N TYR A 207 4.27 -6.69 -7.50
CA TYR A 207 4.06 -5.43 -8.22
C TYR A 207 5.35 -4.71 -8.64
N THR A 208 6.44 -4.88 -7.89
CA THR A 208 7.75 -4.34 -8.22
C THR A 208 8.55 -5.22 -9.20
N GLY A 209 8.05 -6.41 -9.56
CA GLY A 209 8.68 -7.33 -10.52
C GLY A 209 9.67 -8.33 -9.89
N GLN A 210 9.73 -8.39 -8.56
CA GLN A 210 10.55 -9.32 -7.79
C GLN A 210 9.83 -10.67 -7.62
N TYR A 211 9.63 -11.36 -8.74
CA TYR A 211 8.73 -12.51 -8.83
C TYR A 211 9.14 -13.73 -7.99
N ASP A 212 10.43 -14.08 -8.00
CA ASP A 212 10.92 -15.24 -7.24
C ASP A 212 10.72 -15.05 -5.74
N GLN A 213 10.96 -13.83 -5.25
CA GLN A 213 10.74 -13.46 -3.84
C GLN A 213 9.25 -13.46 -3.47
N ALA A 214 8.39 -12.97 -4.38
CA ALA A 214 6.94 -12.98 -4.17
C ALA A 214 6.39 -14.41 -3.99
N VAL A 215 6.79 -15.33 -4.87
CA VAL A 215 6.38 -16.74 -4.80
C VAL A 215 6.92 -17.41 -3.55
N ALA A 216 8.22 -17.26 -3.28
CA ALA A 216 8.86 -17.87 -2.12
C ALA A 216 8.21 -17.44 -0.78
N LEU A 217 7.87 -16.15 -0.63
CA LEU A 217 7.16 -15.69 0.56
C LEU A 217 5.76 -16.29 0.69
N ALA A 218 4.99 -16.32 -0.40
CA ALA A 218 3.64 -16.87 -0.38
C ALA A 218 3.65 -18.38 -0.08
N GLU A 219 4.62 -19.11 -0.63
CA GLU A 219 4.84 -20.53 -0.32
C GLU A 219 5.26 -20.74 1.14
N ARG A 220 6.15 -19.91 1.67
CA ARG A 220 6.54 -19.96 3.09
C ARG A 220 5.32 -19.78 4.01
N VAL A 221 4.50 -18.76 3.75
CA VAL A 221 3.27 -18.55 4.54
C VAL A 221 2.33 -19.74 4.44
N LEU A 222 2.21 -20.39 3.28
CA LEU A 222 1.38 -21.59 3.12
C LEU A 222 1.98 -22.86 3.73
N ALA A 223 3.30 -22.94 3.86
CA ALA A 223 3.96 -24.04 4.55
C ALA A 223 3.68 -23.97 6.06
N GLU A 224 3.75 -22.77 6.65
CA GLU A 224 3.47 -22.52 8.07
C GLU A 224 1.96 -22.51 8.36
N HIS A 225 1.16 -21.93 7.45
CA HIS A 225 -0.29 -21.77 7.56
C HIS A 225 -1.02 -22.25 6.29
N PRO A 226 -1.23 -23.57 6.11
CA PRO A 226 -1.79 -24.15 4.88
C PRO A 226 -3.19 -23.68 4.46
N LYS A 227 -3.94 -23.07 5.38
CA LYS A 227 -5.29 -22.53 5.14
C LYS A 227 -5.33 -21.00 5.00
N ASN A 228 -4.17 -20.34 4.93
CA ASN A 228 -4.12 -18.89 4.81
C ASN A 228 -4.71 -18.42 3.47
N VAL A 229 -5.84 -17.72 3.54
CA VAL A 229 -6.60 -17.31 2.35
C VAL A 229 -5.84 -16.27 1.52
N HIS A 230 -5.15 -15.34 2.17
CA HIS A 230 -4.42 -14.29 1.48
C HIS A 230 -3.23 -14.85 0.71
N ALA A 231 -2.44 -15.72 1.34
CA ALA A 231 -1.30 -16.36 0.70
C ALA A 231 -1.73 -17.25 -0.48
N LEU A 232 -2.81 -18.03 -0.31
CA LEU A 232 -3.35 -18.86 -1.38
C LEU A 232 -3.86 -18.02 -2.55
N CYS A 233 -4.58 -16.92 -2.28
CA CYS A 233 -5.02 -16.00 -3.33
C CYS A 233 -3.83 -15.37 -4.06
N ASN A 234 -2.84 -14.86 -3.32
CA ASN A 234 -1.64 -14.24 -3.88
C ASN A 234 -0.87 -15.24 -4.76
N LEU A 235 -0.58 -16.44 -4.25
CA LEU A 235 0.12 -17.48 -5.01
C LEU A 235 -0.66 -17.89 -6.26
N THR A 236 -1.99 -17.99 -6.18
CA THR A 236 -2.84 -18.30 -7.34
C THR A 236 -2.69 -17.25 -8.45
N VAL A 237 -2.67 -15.96 -8.09
CA VAL A 237 -2.42 -14.86 -9.05
C VAL A 237 -1.00 -14.96 -9.60
N PHE A 238 0.01 -15.17 -8.75
CA PHE A 238 1.41 -15.23 -9.19
C PHE A 238 1.62 -16.39 -10.17
N CYS A 239 1.11 -17.59 -9.86
CA CYS A 239 1.18 -18.75 -10.74
C CYS A 239 0.42 -18.54 -12.05
N ALA A 240 -0.72 -17.84 -12.04
CA ALA A 240 -1.46 -17.53 -13.27
C ALA A 240 -0.65 -16.66 -14.25
N HIS A 241 0.23 -15.80 -13.72
CA HIS A 241 1.04 -14.88 -14.53
C HIS A 241 2.43 -15.43 -14.87
N LEU A 242 3.01 -16.28 -14.01
CA LEU A 242 4.45 -16.60 -14.03
C LEU A 242 4.74 -18.11 -13.94
N GLY A 243 3.80 -18.88 -13.40
CA GLY A 243 4.03 -20.26 -12.99
C GLY A 243 3.75 -21.29 -14.08
N PRO A 244 4.36 -22.49 -13.98
CA PRO A 244 3.97 -23.63 -14.80
C PRO A 244 2.49 -23.97 -14.57
N ARG A 245 1.82 -24.41 -15.63
CA ARG A 245 0.36 -24.62 -15.65
C ARG A 245 -0.14 -25.55 -14.54
N ASP A 246 0.65 -26.56 -14.18
CA ASP A 246 0.28 -27.53 -13.14
C ASP A 246 0.17 -26.89 -11.74
N GLN A 247 1.08 -25.96 -11.40
CA GLN A 247 1.04 -25.25 -10.11
C GLN A 247 -0.16 -24.30 -10.05
N TYR A 248 -0.44 -23.60 -11.15
CA TYR A 248 -1.63 -22.77 -11.30
C TYR A 248 -2.91 -23.59 -11.09
N GLU A 249 -3.05 -24.73 -11.78
CA GLU A 249 -4.24 -25.58 -11.67
C GLU A 249 -4.40 -26.15 -10.25
N ALA A 250 -3.30 -26.51 -9.58
CA ALA A 250 -3.32 -26.95 -8.19
C ALA A 250 -3.80 -25.85 -7.21
N CYS A 251 -3.34 -24.61 -7.40
CA CYS A 251 -3.75 -23.47 -6.58
C CYS A 251 -5.24 -23.16 -6.75
N VAL A 252 -5.73 -23.11 -7.99
CA VAL A 252 -7.15 -22.92 -8.29
C VAL A 252 -8.01 -24.03 -7.69
N ALA A 253 -7.56 -25.29 -7.77
CA ALA A 253 -8.28 -26.43 -7.19
C ALA A 253 -8.40 -26.31 -5.65
N LYS A 254 -7.36 -25.82 -4.96
CA LYS A 254 -7.41 -25.53 -3.52
C LYS A 254 -8.39 -24.38 -3.23
N LEU A 255 -8.32 -23.30 -4.01
CA LEU A 255 -9.11 -22.10 -3.80
C LEU A 255 -10.62 -22.33 -4.01
N ARG A 256 -11.00 -23.21 -4.96
CA ARG A 256 -12.40 -23.67 -5.14
C ARG A 256 -12.99 -24.43 -3.95
N LYS A 257 -12.14 -25.15 -3.21
CA LYS A 257 -12.55 -25.92 -2.02
C LYS A 257 -12.64 -25.06 -0.77
N LEU A 258 -12.11 -23.85 -0.83
CA LEU A 258 -12.03 -22.95 0.30
C LEU A 258 -13.32 -22.14 0.41
N PHE A 259 -14.02 -22.29 1.54
CA PHE A 259 -15.24 -21.55 1.86
C PHE A 259 -14.96 -20.61 3.03
N PRO A 260 -14.62 -19.33 2.79
CA PRO A 260 -14.37 -18.42 3.89
C PRO A 260 -15.66 -18.04 4.60
N MET A 261 -15.68 -18.18 5.91
CA MET A 261 -16.79 -17.73 6.76
C MET A 261 -16.79 -16.21 6.93
N HIS A 262 -15.63 -15.56 6.79
CA HIS A 262 -15.47 -14.11 6.87
C HIS A 262 -15.68 -13.44 5.52
N TYR A 263 -16.41 -12.33 5.53
CA TYR A 263 -16.78 -11.53 4.36
C TYR A 263 -15.58 -11.13 3.50
N ASP A 264 -14.54 -10.54 4.11
CA ASP A 264 -13.36 -10.04 3.39
C ASP A 264 -12.58 -11.15 2.68
N HIS A 265 -12.45 -12.31 3.35
CA HIS A 265 -11.79 -13.48 2.76
C HIS A 265 -12.58 -14.03 1.58
N ALA A 266 -13.90 -14.12 1.69
CA ALA A 266 -14.75 -14.60 0.61
C ALA A 266 -14.77 -13.64 -0.59
N ALA A 267 -14.78 -12.32 -0.33
CA ALA A 267 -14.65 -11.31 -1.37
C ALA A 267 -13.31 -11.45 -2.12
N LYS A 268 -12.21 -11.65 -1.40
CA LYS A 268 -10.87 -11.86 -2.00
C LYS A 268 -10.78 -13.15 -2.81
N VAL A 269 -11.36 -14.25 -2.33
CA VAL A 269 -11.46 -15.53 -3.08
C VAL A 269 -12.27 -15.35 -4.37
N GLY A 270 -13.47 -14.75 -4.29
CA GLY A 270 -14.32 -14.51 -5.45
C GLY A 270 -13.63 -13.64 -6.50
N THR A 271 -12.94 -12.58 -6.05
CA THR A 271 -12.20 -11.68 -6.93
C THR A 271 -11.02 -12.40 -7.59
N THR A 272 -10.29 -13.22 -6.84
CA THR A 272 -9.16 -14.00 -7.35
C THR A 272 -9.60 -15.01 -8.40
N LEU A 273 -10.68 -15.76 -8.14
CA LEU A 273 -11.30 -16.67 -9.14
C LEU A 273 -11.70 -15.91 -10.40
N GLY A 274 -12.27 -14.73 -10.24
CA GLY A 274 -12.64 -13.84 -11.33
C GLY A 274 -11.44 -13.42 -12.18
N LEU A 275 -10.33 -13.02 -11.54
CA LEU A 275 -9.09 -12.60 -12.21
C LEU A 275 -8.44 -13.74 -13.00
N VAL A 276 -8.46 -14.96 -12.48
CA VAL A 276 -7.91 -16.14 -13.18
C VAL A 276 -8.86 -16.74 -14.23
N GLY A 277 -10.00 -16.07 -14.49
CA GLY A 277 -10.94 -16.46 -15.54
C GLY A 277 -11.99 -17.50 -15.11
N ASP A 278 -11.98 -17.95 -13.86
CA ASP A 278 -13.02 -18.83 -13.32
C ASP A 278 -14.25 -18.03 -12.84
N HIS A 279 -14.91 -17.39 -13.81
CA HIS A 279 -16.03 -16.49 -13.57
C HIS A 279 -17.24 -17.21 -12.96
N ARG A 280 -17.40 -18.51 -13.23
CA ARG A 280 -18.49 -19.31 -12.67
C ARG A 280 -18.30 -19.52 -11.17
N ALA A 281 -17.10 -19.93 -10.75
CA ALA A 281 -16.80 -20.08 -9.33
C ALA A 281 -16.84 -18.72 -8.61
N ALA A 282 -16.34 -17.65 -9.23
CA ALA A 282 -16.47 -16.30 -8.71
C ALA A 282 -17.94 -15.89 -8.48
N TYR A 283 -18.81 -16.14 -9.48
CA TYR A 283 -20.25 -15.88 -9.37
C TYR A 283 -20.88 -16.65 -8.21
N GLU A 284 -20.56 -17.93 -8.04
CA GLU A 284 -21.09 -18.76 -6.94
C GLU A 284 -20.68 -18.22 -5.56
N VAL A 285 -19.46 -17.71 -5.42
CA VAL A 285 -18.98 -17.07 -4.19
C VAL A 285 -19.73 -15.76 -3.92
N PHE A 286 -19.77 -14.84 -4.89
CA PHE A 286 -20.44 -13.55 -4.71
C PHE A 286 -21.95 -13.69 -4.50
N ALA A 287 -22.60 -14.64 -5.18
CA ALA A 287 -24.04 -14.89 -5.03
C ALA A 287 -24.38 -15.43 -3.64
N LYS A 288 -23.48 -16.20 -3.02
CA LYS A 288 -23.62 -16.63 -1.61
C LYS A 288 -23.38 -15.47 -0.66
N LEU A 289 -22.34 -14.67 -0.89
CA LEU A 289 -22.02 -13.52 -0.02
C LEU A 289 -23.14 -12.51 0.05
N VAL A 290 -23.72 -12.14 -1.10
CA VAL A 290 -24.83 -11.19 -1.16
C VAL A 290 -26.09 -11.71 -0.46
N LYS A 291 -26.28 -13.03 -0.34
CA LYS A 291 -27.39 -13.62 0.44
C LYS A 291 -27.14 -13.58 1.94
N LEU A 292 -25.87 -13.69 2.37
CA LEU A 292 -25.47 -13.64 3.76
C LEU A 292 -25.40 -12.19 4.27
N ALA A 293 -25.09 -11.24 3.39
CA ALA A 293 -25.07 -9.82 3.72
C ALA A 293 -26.51 -9.28 3.75
N GLY A 294 -26.94 -8.71 4.88
CA GLY A 294 -28.24 -8.03 4.97
C GLY A 294 -28.33 -6.82 4.04
N ASP A 295 -27.25 -6.01 4.00
CA ASP A 295 -27.08 -4.90 3.05
C ASP A 295 -25.68 -4.99 2.41
N PRO A 296 -25.54 -5.53 1.18
CA PRO A 296 -24.26 -5.64 0.52
C PRO A 296 -23.72 -4.26 0.11
N ASP A 297 -22.42 -4.04 0.29
CA ASP A 297 -21.78 -2.80 -0.15
C ASP A 297 -21.80 -2.66 -1.70
N PRO A 298 -21.62 -1.44 -2.23
CA PRO A 298 -21.60 -1.19 -3.67
C PRO A 298 -20.61 -2.05 -4.46
N ALA A 299 -19.45 -2.35 -3.87
CA ALA A 299 -18.40 -3.11 -4.54
C ALA A 299 -18.77 -4.58 -4.70
N MET A 300 -19.42 -5.15 -3.69
CA MET A 300 -19.97 -6.49 -3.72
C MET A 300 -21.08 -6.64 -4.76
N ILE A 301 -22.00 -5.68 -4.82
CA ILE A 301 -23.06 -5.66 -5.83
C ILE A 301 -22.47 -5.61 -7.24
N HIS A 302 -21.45 -4.75 -7.43
CA HIS A 302 -20.74 -4.66 -8.70
C HIS A 302 -20.02 -5.96 -9.06
N ALA A 303 -19.27 -6.56 -8.13
CA ALA A 303 -18.54 -7.80 -8.36
C ALA A 303 -19.46 -8.97 -8.73
N LEU A 304 -20.63 -9.08 -8.10
CA LEU A 304 -21.65 -10.06 -8.48
C LEU A 304 -22.18 -9.82 -9.89
N ALA A 305 -22.50 -8.57 -10.23
CA ALA A 305 -22.99 -8.21 -11.55
C ALA A 305 -21.93 -8.44 -12.64
N ALA A 306 -20.67 -8.11 -12.36
CA ALA A 306 -19.52 -8.38 -13.21
C ALA A 306 -19.33 -9.89 -13.44
N ALA A 307 -19.36 -10.70 -12.37
CA ALA A 307 -19.27 -12.16 -12.46
C ALA A 307 -20.38 -12.74 -13.35
N ALA A 308 -21.62 -12.28 -13.15
CA ALA A 308 -22.76 -12.68 -13.96
C ALA A 308 -22.60 -12.29 -15.44
N ALA A 309 -22.16 -11.07 -15.73
CA ALA A 309 -21.93 -10.60 -17.10
C ALA A 309 -20.79 -11.37 -17.80
N ASN A 310 -19.72 -11.67 -17.07
CA ASN A 310 -18.61 -12.50 -17.56
C ASN A 310 -19.05 -13.95 -17.83
N CYS A 311 -20.07 -14.44 -17.12
CA CYS A 311 -20.72 -15.73 -17.39
C CYS A 311 -21.78 -15.69 -18.52
N GLY A 312 -22.04 -14.52 -19.11
CA GLY A 312 -23.13 -14.33 -20.10
C GLY A 312 -24.53 -14.25 -19.49
N GLN A 313 -24.66 -14.18 -18.16
CA GLN A 313 -25.94 -14.06 -17.46
C GLN A 313 -26.39 -12.59 -17.39
N TYR A 314 -26.66 -11.98 -18.54
CA TYR A 314 -26.96 -10.54 -18.64
C TYR A 314 -28.21 -10.11 -17.87
N GLY A 315 -29.24 -10.96 -17.78
CA GLY A 315 -30.42 -10.67 -16.96
C GLY A 315 -30.10 -10.47 -15.48
N VAL A 316 -29.18 -11.28 -14.92
CA VAL A 316 -28.74 -11.17 -13.53
C VAL A 316 -27.84 -9.94 -13.34
N ALA A 317 -26.88 -9.73 -14.24
CA ALA A 317 -26.01 -8.55 -14.21
C ALA A 317 -26.81 -7.24 -14.24
N ARG A 318 -27.78 -7.15 -15.16
CA ARG A 318 -28.67 -5.99 -15.31
C ARG A 318 -29.47 -5.71 -14.04
N ARG A 319 -29.99 -6.75 -13.37
CA ARG A 319 -30.75 -6.60 -12.11
C ARG A 319 -29.89 -5.93 -11.04
N TRP A 320 -28.68 -6.44 -10.83
CA TRP A 320 -27.79 -5.93 -9.78
C TRP A 320 -27.22 -4.54 -10.08
N TRP A 321 -26.88 -4.23 -11.34
CA TRP A 321 -26.50 -2.85 -11.68
C TRP A 321 -27.66 -1.85 -11.59
N ARG A 322 -28.92 -2.27 -11.79
CA ARG A 322 -30.09 -1.41 -11.51
C ARG A 322 -30.26 -1.14 -10.01
N VAL A 323 -30.05 -2.15 -9.16
CA VAL A 323 -30.04 -1.96 -7.70
C VAL A 323 -28.93 -0.96 -7.33
N LEU A 324 -27.74 -1.12 -7.91
CA LEU A 324 -26.62 -0.23 -7.68
C LEU A 324 -26.89 1.20 -8.15
N SER A 325 -27.55 1.39 -9.31
CA SER A 325 -27.83 2.72 -9.84
C SER A 325 -28.82 3.53 -9.01
N GLN A 326 -29.62 2.86 -8.17
CA GLN A 326 -30.58 3.51 -7.27
C GLN A 326 -29.94 3.96 -5.96
N ARG A 327 -28.70 3.56 -5.64
CA ARG A 327 -27.98 4.01 -4.44
C ARG A 327 -27.39 5.40 -4.66
N SER A 328 -27.53 6.27 -3.66
CA SER A 328 -26.98 7.62 -3.69
C SER A 328 -25.48 7.61 -3.96
N GLY A 329 -25.02 8.39 -4.94
CA GLY A 329 -23.60 8.48 -5.34
C GLY A 329 -23.06 7.32 -6.18
N MET A 330 -23.87 6.29 -6.49
CA MET A 330 -23.40 5.06 -7.17
C MET A 330 -23.94 4.91 -8.61
N ALA A 331 -24.78 5.85 -9.07
CA ALA A 331 -25.41 5.81 -10.38
C ALA A 331 -24.41 5.77 -11.54
N GLU A 332 -23.31 6.50 -11.44
CA GLU A 332 -22.39 6.70 -12.55
C GLU A 332 -21.71 5.42 -13.04
N VAL A 333 -21.13 4.65 -12.11
CA VAL A 333 -20.46 3.38 -12.42
C VAL A 333 -21.50 2.37 -12.93
N ALA A 334 -22.64 2.28 -12.27
CA ALA A 334 -23.72 1.36 -12.64
C ALA A 334 -24.28 1.64 -14.04
N GLU A 335 -24.55 2.91 -14.38
CA GLU A 335 -25.05 3.32 -15.69
C GLU A 335 -24.06 3.03 -16.81
N HIS A 336 -22.76 3.19 -16.57
CA HIS A 336 -21.73 2.83 -17.54
C HIS A 336 -21.84 1.35 -17.94
N TYR A 337 -21.91 0.46 -16.96
CA TYR A 337 -21.98 -0.98 -17.21
C TYR A 337 -23.34 -1.41 -17.78
N LEU A 338 -24.45 -0.76 -17.40
CA LEU A 338 -25.75 -0.97 -18.05
C LEU A 338 -25.70 -0.64 -19.54
N LYS A 339 -25.11 0.50 -19.93
CA LYS A 339 -24.92 0.89 -21.33
C LYS A 339 -23.98 -0.06 -22.07
N ALA A 340 -22.94 -0.59 -21.39
CA ALA A 340 -22.06 -1.61 -21.97
C ALA A 340 -22.80 -2.92 -22.25
N LEU A 341 -23.66 -3.35 -21.32
CA LEU A 341 -24.48 -4.55 -21.46
C LEU A 341 -25.51 -4.40 -22.59
N ASP A 342 -26.17 -3.25 -22.71
CA ASP A 342 -27.10 -2.98 -23.82
C ASP A 342 -26.42 -3.05 -25.20
N ARG A 343 -25.14 -2.68 -25.28
CA ARG A 343 -24.35 -2.80 -26.51
C ARG A 343 -23.98 -4.25 -26.81
N ALA A 344 -23.57 -5.01 -25.78
CA ALA A 344 -23.24 -6.42 -25.90
C ALA A 344 -24.44 -7.27 -26.33
N GLU A 345 -25.63 -7.01 -25.80
CA GLU A 345 -26.87 -7.69 -26.22
C GLU A 345 -27.23 -7.37 -27.68
N ARG A 346 -27.13 -6.10 -28.08
CA ARG A 346 -27.40 -5.68 -29.46
C ARG A 346 -26.44 -6.27 -30.48
N SER A 347 -25.18 -6.50 -30.11
CA SER A 347 -24.18 -7.11 -30.98
C SER A 347 -24.20 -8.64 -30.95
N GLY A 348 -25.08 -9.28 -30.17
CA GLY A 348 -25.11 -10.74 -30.00
C GLY A 348 -23.89 -11.29 -29.28
N GLN A 349 -23.16 -10.47 -28.52
CA GLN A 349 -21.96 -10.88 -27.81
C GLN A 349 -22.33 -11.87 -26.68
N ARG A 350 -21.74 -13.07 -26.69
CA ARG A 350 -22.08 -14.15 -25.75
C ARG A 350 -21.56 -13.94 -24.32
N PHE A 351 -20.44 -13.23 -24.15
CA PHE A 351 -19.83 -12.93 -22.86
C PHE A 351 -19.21 -11.53 -22.88
N MET A 352 -19.32 -10.81 -21.77
CA MET A 352 -18.60 -9.55 -21.58
C MET A 352 -17.27 -9.81 -20.86
N ARG A 353 -16.36 -8.83 -20.91
CA ARG A 353 -15.19 -8.78 -20.02
C ARG A 353 -15.35 -7.55 -19.13
N VAL A 354 -15.66 -7.79 -17.87
CA VAL A 354 -15.98 -6.78 -16.88
C VAL A 354 -15.06 -6.97 -15.68
N SER A 355 -14.46 -5.86 -15.22
CA SER A 355 -13.65 -5.85 -14.00
C SER A 355 -14.52 -6.16 -12.78
N TYR A 356 -13.93 -6.75 -11.75
CA TYR A 356 -14.59 -6.99 -10.47
C TYR A 356 -14.41 -5.82 -9.49
N GLN A 357 -13.49 -4.89 -9.80
CA GLN A 357 -13.28 -3.67 -9.02
C GLN A 357 -14.37 -2.66 -9.33
N TYR A 358 -14.94 -2.05 -8.28
CA TYR A 358 -16.02 -1.09 -8.40
C TYR A 358 -15.53 0.28 -8.84
N GLU A 359 -15.17 0.35 -10.11
CA GLU A 359 -14.70 1.56 -10.76
C GLU A 359 -15.15 1.57 -12.22
N LEU A 360 -15.04 2.74 -12.85
CA LEU A 360 -15.16 2.83 -14.30
C LEU A 360 -13.98 2.12 -14.95
N PRO A 361 -14.15 1.50 -16.13
CA PRO A 361 -13.03 0.99 -16.90
C PRO A 361 -12.00 2.09 -17.11
N ILE A 362 -10.74 1.72 -17.09
CA ILE A 362 -9.62 2.65 -17.12
C ILE A 362 -9.67 3.54 -18.37
N GLU A 363 -10.18 3.05 -19.51
CA GLU A 363 -10.41 3.84 -20.71
C GLU A 363 -11.46 4.94 -20.50
N ALA A 364 -12.52 4.66 -19.74
CA ALA A 364 -13.55 5.63 -19.39
C ALA A 364 -13.04 6.63 -18.34
N GLN A 365 -12.22 6.18 -17.39
CA GLN A 365 -11.49 7.07 -16.47
C GLN A 365 -10.55 7.99 -17.26
N PHE A 366 -9.75 7.45 -18.19
CA PHE A 366 -8.86 8.20 -19.07
C PHE A 366 -9.62 9.15 -19.99
N ALA A 367 -10.79 8.79 -20.52
CA ALA A 367 -11.59 9.67 -21.35
C ALA A 367 -12.08 10.90 -20.58
N LYS A 368 -12.56 10.70 -19.34
CA LYS A 368 -12.91 11.81 -18.43
C LYS A 368 -11.70 12.62 -18.02
N MET A 369 -10.59 11.96 -17.77
CA MET A 369 -9.34 12.58 -17.40
C MET A 369 -8.75 13.41 -18.53
N LYS A 370 -8.92 12.98 -19.79
CA LYS A 370 -8.58 13.77 -20.97
C LYS A 370 -9.39 15.06 -21.02
N ALA A 371 -10.67 15.03 -20.70
CA ALA A 371 -11.49 16.24 -20.59
C ALA A 371 -11.03 17.17 -19.45
N ARG A 372 -10.49 16.62 -18.35
CA ARG A 372 -9.84 17.39 -17.26
C ARG A 372 -8.45 17.92 -17.60
N LEU A 373 -7.66 17.21 -18.43
CA LEU A 373 -6.38 17.71 -18.95
C LEU A 373 -6.56 19.02 -19.74
N GLU A 374 -7.70 19.15 -20.41
CA GLU A 374 -8.05 20.37 -21.17
C GLU A 374 -8.37 21.56 -20.23
N SER A 375 -8.65 21.33 -18.93
CA SER A 375 -8.97 22.40 -17.96
C SER A 375 -7.79 22.89 -17.10
N GLY A 376 -6.61 22.25 -17.16
CA GLY A 376 -5.33 22.89 -16.82
C GLY A 376 -4.82 22.92 -15.37
N ASP A 377 -5.41 22.20 -14.40
CA ASP A 377 -4.87 22.16 -13.02
C ASP A 377 -3.87 21.02 -12.81
N LEU A 378 -2.59 21.25 -13.13
CA LEU A 378 -1.52 20.25 -13.00
C LEU A 378 -1.01 20.05 -11.56
N ALA A 379 -1.31 20.98 -10.64
CA ALA A 379 -0.79 20.95 -9.27
C ALA A 379 -1.56 19.94 -8.42
N ALA A 380 -2.89 19.91 -8.55
CA ALA A 380 -3.74 18.92 -7.87
C ALA A 380 -3.37 17.48 -8.25
N TRP A 381 -2.86 17.26 -9.46
CA TRP A 381 -2.57 15.93 -10.01
C TRP A 381 -1.34 15.27 -9.41
N ARG A 382 -0.37 16.07 -8.97
CA ARG A 382 0.83 15.55 -8.31
C ARG A 382 0.50 14.84 -6.99
N GLN A 383 -0.60 15.26 -6.35
CA GLN A 383 -1.00 14.86 -5.01
C GLN A 383 -2.19 13.90 -4.98
N ASP A 384 -2.75 13.50 -6.12
CA ASP A 384 -3.89 12.57 -6.21
C ASP A 384 -3.38 11.11 -6.29
N PRO A 385 -3.46 10.31 -5.20
CA PRO A 385 -2.87 8.96 -5.17
C PRO A 385 -3.60 7.99 -6.12
N LEU A 386 -4.92 8.12 -6.25
CA LEU A 386 -5.74 7.26 -7.12
C LEU A 386 -5.35 7.48 -8.60
N LEU A 387 -5.14 8.74 -8.97
CA LEU A 387 -4.63 9.10 -10.29
C LEU A 387 -3.27 8.45 -10.56
N ARG A 388 -2.34 8.52 -9.61
CA ARG A 388 -0.99 7.95 -9.79
C ARG A 388 -1.04 6.44 -9.96
N ALA A 389 -1.81 5.74 -9.12
CA ALA A 389 -2.01 4.31 -9.22
C ALA A 389 -2.56 3.91 -10.60
N SER A 390 -3.58 4.62 -11.09
CA SER A 390 -4.17 4.39 -12.42
C SER A 390 -3.20 4.66 -13.57
N LEU A 391 -2.35 5.70 -13.46
CA LEU A 391 -1.30 5.97 -14.45
C LEU A 391 -0.25 4.86 -14.46
N TYR A 392 0.24 4.42 -13.30
CA TYR A 392 1.26 3.36 -13.24
C TYR A 392 0.71 2.01 -13.72
N TRP A 393 -0.54 1.69 -13.39
CA TRP A 393 -1.20 0.52 -13.93
C TRP A 393 -1.36 0.61 -15.45
N GLY A 394 -1.83 1.75 -15.97
CA GLY A 394 -2.02 1.97 -17.41
C GLY A 394 -0.70 1.95 -18.19
N LEU A 395 0.39 2.43 -17.59
CA LEU A 395 1.74 2.29 -18.14
C LEU A 395 2.13 0.82 -18.24
N ARG A 396 1.78 0.01 -17.24
CA ARG A 396 2.20 -1.39 -17.15
C ARG A 396 1.37 -2.32 -18.04
N HIS A 397 0.04 -2.24 -17.93
CA HIS A 397 -0.90 -3.20 -18.48
C HIS A 397 -1.80 -2.66 -19.59
N GLY A 398 -1.76 -1.34 -19.84
CA GLY A 398 -2.57 -0.74 -20.88
C GLY A 398 -2.18 -1.19 -22.29
N ALA A 399 -3.13 -1.12 -23.22
CA ALA A 399 -2.83 -1.27 -24.65
C ALA A 399 -1.84 -0.19 -25.12
N ALA A 400 -1.21 -0.39 -26.29
CA ALA A 400 -0.18 0.53 -26.81
C ALA A 400 -0.64 2.00 -26.86
N GLU A 401 -1.91 2.26 -27.18
CA GLU A 401 -2.48 3.61 -27.18
C GLU A 401 -2.59 4.20 -25.76
N THR A 402 -3.05 3.39 -24.80
CA THR A 402 -3.14 3.75 -23.39
C THR A 402 -1.76 4.03 -22.81
N GLN A 403 -0.78 3.16 -23.07
CA GLN A 403 0.61 3.37 -22.64
C GLN A 403 1.17 4.68 -23.18
N ARG A 404 0.98 4.98 -24.47
CA ARG A 404 1.39 6.27 -25.05
C ARG A 404 0.65 7.46 -24.43
N ALA A 405 -0.62 7.33 -24.09
CA ALA A 405 -1.36 8.38 -23.38
C ALA A 405 -0.80 8.61 -21.98
N VAL A 406 -0.53 7.54 -21.23
CA VAL A 406 0.04 7.60 -19.89
C VAL A 406 1.44 8.21 -19.90
N ILE A 407 2.33 7.77 -20.80
CA ILE A 407 3.69 8.31 -20.93
C ILE A 407 3.64 9.83 -21.14
N ARG A 408 2.69 10.33 -21.95
CA ARG A 408 2.48 11.76 -22.16
C ARG A 408 2.05 12.48 -20.88
N ILE A 409 1.12 11.91 -20.13
CA ILE A 409 0.64 12.49 -18.86
C ILE A 409 1.79 12.55 -17.85
N LEU A 410 2.56 11.47 -17.70
CA LEU A 410 3.75 11.44 -16.83
C LEU A 410 4.80 12.49 -17.24
N ALA A 411 5.00 12.69 -18.54
CA ALA A 411 5.88 13.74 -19.06
C ALA A 411 5.41 15.17 -18.73
N ILE A 412 4.11 15.38 -18.52
CA ILE A 412 3.53 16.67 -18.12
C ILE A 412 3.64 16.86 -16.61
N ILE A 413 3.37 15.81 -15.82
CA ILE A 413 3.51 15.83 -14.35
C ILE A 413 4.95 16.16 -13.95
N ALA A 414 5.90 15.50 -14.61
CA ALA A 414 7.34 15.78 -14.58
C ALA A 414 7.97 15.85 -13.17
N ASP A 415 7.57 14.95 -12.27
CA ASP A 415 8.18 14.80 -10.94
C ASP A 415 9.07 13.55 -10.85
N GLN A 416 9.69 13.35 -9.67
CA GLN A 416 10.64 12.29 -9.44
C GLN A 416 10.01 10.89 -9.58
N ASP A 417 8.77 10.70 -9.16
CA ASP A 417 8.10 9.40 -9.23
C ASP A 417 7.62 9.08 -10.64
N ALA A 418 7.19 10.07 -11.41
CA ALA A 418 6.96 9.90 -12.84
C ALA A 418 8.26 9.51 -13.57
N GLU A 419 9.40 10.10 -13.19
CA GLU A 419 10.70 9.77 -13.78
C GLU A 419 11.09 8.32 -13.46
N LYS A 420 10.98 7.92 -12.19
CA LYS A 420 11.24 6.54 -11.74
C LYS A 420 10.35 5.53 -12.47
N ALA A 421 9.05 5.81 -12.60
CA ALA A 421 8.11 4.93 -13.27
C ALA A 421 8.46 4.73 -14.77
N LEU A 422 8.84 5.78 -15.48
CA LEU A 422 9.27 5.69 -16.89
C LEU A 422 10.59 4.93 -17.06
N ARG A 423 11.53 5.08 -16.12
CA ARG A 423 12.79 4.31 -16.10
C ARG A 423 12.56 2.84 -15.82
N ALA A 424 11.72 2.52 -14.83
CA ALA A 424 11.32 1.16 -14.52
C ALA A 424 10.57 0.52 -15.70
N TYR A 425 9.70 1.29 -16.36
CA TYR A 425 9.04 0.85 -17.59
C TYR A 425 10.07 0.44 -18.63
N LEU A 426 11.04 1.29 -18.98
CA LEU A 426 12.06 0.98 -20.00
C LEU A 426 12.89 -0.28 -19.75
N ARG A 427 13.01 -0.73 -18.50
CA ARG A 427 13.70 -1.99 -18.16
C ARG A 427 12.93 -3.26 -18.54
N ARG A 428 11.66 -3.17 -18.95
CA ARG A 428 10.90 -4.36 -19.32
C ARG A 428 11.25 -4.85 -20.72
N GLN A 429 11.19 -6.17 -20.88
CA GLN A 429 11.55 -6.86 -22.12
C GLN A 429 10.41 -6.92 -23.15
N ASP A 430 9.17 -6.70 -22.71
CA ASP A 430 7.94 -6.85 -23.50
C ASP A 430 7.47 -5.54 -24.17
N ILE A 431 8.31 -4.50 -24.16
CA ILE A 431 7.94 -3.18 -24.67
C ILE A 431 8.33 -3.02 -26.14
N ALA A 432 7.35 -2.69 -26.97
CA ALA A 432 7.58 -2.42 -28.38
C ALA A 432 8.37 -1.10 -28.59
N PRO A 433 9.19 -1.01 -29.66
CA PRO A 433 10.06 0.15 -29.92
C PRO A 433 9.37 1.53 -29.90
N PRO A 434 8.12 1.70 -30.38
CA PRO A 434 7.44 3.00 -30.33
C PRO A 434 7.16 3.49 -28.91
N GLN A 435 6.83 2.59 -27.98
CA GLN A 435 6.62 2.92 -26.58
C GLN A 435 7.93 3.23 -25.87
N GLN A 436 9.01 2.49 -26.18
CA GLN A 436 10.34 2.82 -25.69
C GLN A 436 10.77 4.23 -26.13
N ALA A 437 10.57 4.55 -27.40
CA ALA A 437 10.83 5.88 -27.94
C ALA A 437 10.02 6.97 -27.24
N ALA A 438 8.74 6.69 -26.94
CA ALA A 438 7.87 7.63 -26.23
C ALA A 438 8.38 7.89 -24.81
N ALA A 439 8.76 6.84 -24.08
CA ALA A 439 9.28 6.94 -22.71
C ALA A 439 10.63 7.68 -22.67
N LEU A 440 11.55 7.36 -23.59
CA LEU A 440 12.82 8.09 -23.73
C LEU A 440 12.60 9.57 -24.04
N HIS A 441 11.64 9.88 -24.92
CA HIS A 441 11.28 11.26 -25.23
C HIS A 441 10.68 11.99 -24.02
N ALA A 442 9.79 11.33 -23.28
CA ALA A 442 9.21 11.86 -22.05
C ALA A 442 10.31 12.20 -21.02
N LEU A 443 11.26 11.30 -20.79
CA LEU A 443 12.39 11.52 -19.89
C LEU A 443 13.26 12.73 -20.34
N GLN A 444 13.56 12.86 -21.63
CA GLN A 444 14.26 14.04 -22.17
C GLN A 444 13.50 15.33 -21.87
N ARG A 445 12.16 15.31 -21.99
CA ARG A 445 11.31 16.47 -21.76
C ARG A 445 11.23 16.86 -20.29
N MET A 446 11.28 15.89 -19.40
CA MET A 446 11.31 16.10 -17.94
C MET A 446 12.66 16.66 -17.46
N GLY A 447 13.69 16.63 -18.31
CA GLY A 447 15.03 17.05 -17.92
C GLY A 447 15.79 15.98 -17.13
N ALA A 448 15.37 14.71 -17.26
CA ALA A 448 15.99 13.57 -16.60
C ALA A 448 17.49 13.50 -16.89
N ARG A 449 18.31 13.23 -15.87
CA ARG A 449 19.77 13.15 -15.94
C ARG A 449 20.27 11.73 -15.66
N GLY A 450 21.56 11.49 -15.86
CA GLY A 450 22.17 10.19 -15.54
C GLY A 450 21.89 9.11 -16.59
N ARG A 451 21.99 7.85 -16.18
CA ARG A 451 21.86 6.67 -17.07
C ARG A 451 20.44 6.15 -17.09
N VAL A 452 20.01 5.62 -18.23
CA VAL A 452 18.79 4.86 -18.41
C VAL A 452 19.16 3.48 -18.97
N GLU A 453 18.53 2.45 -18.42
CA GLU A 453 18.71 1.07 -18.87
C GLU A 453 17.44 0.64 -19.59
N LEU A 454 17.61 0.01 -20.74
CA LEU A 454 16.51 -0.55 -21.50
C LEU A 454 16.90 -1.88 -22.14
N TRP A 455 15.90 -2.74 -22.31
CA TRP A 455 16.06 -3.98 -23.08
C TRP A 455 15.83 -3.69 -24.56
N ARG A 456 16.81 -4.02 -25.41
CA ARG A 456 16.70 -3.78 -26.86
C ARG A 456 17.37 -4.91 -27.63
N ASP A 457 16.66 -5.45 -28.61
CA ASP A 457 17.17 -6.46 -29.53
C ASP A 457 17.83 -7.69 -28.84
N GLY A 458 17.34 -8.06 -27.66
CA GLY A 458 17.84 -9.21 -26.89
C GLY A 458 18.98 -8.90 -25.91
N GLU A 459 19.37 -7.64 -25.76
CA GLU A 459 20.45 -7.22 -24.86
C GLU A 459 20.05 -6.04 -23.96
N TRP A 460 20.75 -5.92 -22.82
CA TRP A 460 20.63 -4.76 -21.94
C TRP A 460 21.49 -3.61 -22.45
N VAL A 461 20.86 -2.47 -22.75
CA VAL A 461 21.54 -1.26 -23.20
C VAL A 461 21.47 -0.21 -22.09
N SER A 462 22.64 0.29 -21.68
CA SER A 462 22.77 1.41 -20.73
C SER A 462 23.20 2.66 -21.49
N LEU A 463 22.37 3.70 -21.50
CA LEU A 463 22.63 4.96 -22.19
C LEU A 463 22.64 6.12 -21.19
N ARG A 464 23.50 7.11 -21.38
CA ARG A 464 23.31 8.40 -20.70
C ARG A 464 22.14 9.15 -21.34
N MET A 465 21.34 9.87 -20.56
CA MET A 465 20.26 10.70 -21.11
C MET A 465 20.75 11.74 -22.13
N SER A 466 22.02 12.14 -22.05
CA SER A 466 22.69 13.01 -23.03
C SER A 466 22.97 12.33 -24.38
N GLU A 467 23.05 11.00 -24.42
CA GLU A 467 23.31 10.20 -25.62
C GLU A 467 22.01 9.85 -26.37
N VAL A 468 20.86 9.96 -25.70
CA VAL A 468 19.55 9.71 -26.32
C VAL A 468 19.34 10.72 -27.47
N PRO A 469 19.10 10.27 -28.71
CA PRO A 469 18.95 11.17 -29.86
C PRO A 469 17.79 12.16 -29.66
N LYS A 470 18.00 13.41 -30.08
CA LYS A 470 16.98 14.47 -29.98
C LYS A 470 15.73 14.16 -30.83
N ASP A 471 15.87 13.34 -31.85
CA ASP A 471 14.83 12.94 -32.77
C ASP A 471 14.25 11.55 -32.46
N VAL A 472 14.52 10.99 -31.26
CA VAL A 472 13.88 9.74 -30.79
C VAL A 472 12.35 9.78 -30.93
N ILE A 473 11.76 10.98 -30.87
CA ILE A 473 10.33 11.22 -31.12
C ILE A 473 9.84 10.67 -32.47
N LEU A 474 10.68 10.61 -33.50
CA LEU A 474 10.31 10.06 -34.81
C LEU A 474 10.04 8.55 -34.76
N ALA A 475 10.53 7.85 -33.73
CA ALA A 475 10.26 6.43 -33.54
C ALA A 475 8.95 6.15 -32.79
N VAL A 476 8.28 7.18 -32.25
CA VAL A 476 7.01 7.03 -31.50
C VAL A 476 5.84 6.65 -32.40
N ASP A 477 5.84 7.14 -33.63
CA ASP A 477 4.80 6.87 -34.62
C ASP A 477 5.45 6.70 -36.00
N PRO A 478 5.26 5.56 -36.68
CA PRO A 478 5.80 5.32 -38.02
C PRO A 478 5.44 6.41 -39.03
N VAL A 479 4.25 7.01 -38.91
CA VAL A 479 3.77 8.07 -39.80
C VAL A 479 4.67 9.31 -39.68
N TRP A 480 5.16 9.61 -38.48
CA TRP A 480 6.01 10.78 -38.25
C TRP A 480 7.38 10.63 -38.89
N ARG A 481 7.94 9.41 -38.84
CA ARG A 481 9.17 9.07 -39.55
C ARG A 481 8.96 9.16 -41.06
N GLN A 482 7.89 8.57 -41.57
CA GLN A 482 7.57 8.51 -42.99
C GLN A 482 7.46 9.90 -43.63
N VAL A 483 6.83 10.87 -42.93
CA VAL A 483 6.73 12.26 -43.41
C VAL A 483 8.12 12.85 -43.66
N LEU A 484 9.06 12.67 -42.72
CA LEU A 484 10.40 13.22 -42.85
C LEU A 484 11.22 12.50 -43.93
N GLU A 485 11.12 11.18 -44.00
CA GLU A 485 11.83 10.36 -45.00
C GLU A 485 11.44 10.75 -46.42
N ARG A 486 10.14 10.84 -46.71
CA ARG A 486 9.65 11.20 -48.06
C ARG A 486 9.99 12.64 -48.44
N VAL A 487 9.92 13.59 -47.50
CA VAL A 487 10.38 14.97 -47.75
C VAL A 487 11.89 15.01 -47.99
N THR A 488 12.67 14.21 -47.24
CA THR A 488 14.13 14.12 -47.41
C THR A 488 14.50 13.53 -48.77
N GLU A 489 13.84 12.46 -49.17
CA GLU A 489 13.99 11.84 -50.48
C GLU A 489 13.67 12.82 -51.60
N TRP A 490 12.53 13.52 -51.50
CA TRP A 490 12.15 14.54 -52.46
C TRP A 490 13.22 15.64 -52.57
N LEU A 491 13.69 16.18 -51.44
CA LEU A 491 14.71 17.22 -51.41
C LEU A 491 16.02 16.75 -52.05
N ARG A 492 16.44 15.49 -51.83
CA ARG A 492 17.64 14.92 -52.44
C ARG A 492 17.47 14.77 -53.96
N ASN A 493 16.35 14.21 -54.40
CA ASN A 493 16.06 13.99 -55.83
C ASN A 493 15.99 15.30 -56.62
N HIS A 494 15.65 16.41 -55.97
CA HIS A 494 15.57 17.74 -56.58
C HIS A 494 16.81 18.62 -56.33
N ARG A 495 17.96 18.03 -55.98
CA ARG A 495 19.25 18.73 -55.73
C ARG A 495 19.17 19.79 -54.61
N LYS A 496 18.33 19.56 -53.61
CA LYS A 496 18.08 20.44 -52.45
C LYS A 496 18.47 19.80 -51.12
N ALA A 497 19.46 18.90 -51.15
CA ALA A 497 19.94 18.17 -49.98
C ALA A 497 20.36 19.07 -48.80
N ARG A 498 20.84 20.30 -49.08
CA ARG A 498 21.20 21.29 -48.05
C ARG A 498 20.03 21.69 -47.13
N TYR A 499 18.77 21.51 -47.56
CA TYR A 499 17.58 21.86 -46.76
C TYR A 499 17.11 20.72 -45.82
N VAL A 500 17.66 19.51 -45.97
CA VAL A 500 17.23 18.32 -45.18
C VAL A 500 17.41 18.54 -43.68
N ALA A 501 18.51 19.17 -43.27
CA ALA A 501 18.78 19.45 -41.86
C ALA A 501 17.75 20.42 -41.25
N GLU A 502 17.29 21.42 -42.02
CA GLU A 502 16.25 22.35 -41.58
C GLU A 502 14.89 21.65 -41.52
N ALA A 503 14.53 20.87 -42.55
CA ALA A 503 13.31 20.06 -42.57
C ALA A 503 13.21 19.14 -41.34
N ARG A 504 14.30 18.44 -41.01
CA ARG A 504 14.37 17.59 -39.80
C ARG A 504 14.20 18.41 -38.52
N ARG A 505 14.86 19.57 -38.42
CA ARG A 505 14.78 20.44 -37.23
C ARG A 505 13.36 20.96 -37.00
N VAL A 506 12.71 21.48 -38.03
CA VAL A 506 11.35 22.02 -37.98
C VAL A 506 10.35 20.92 -37.63
N TRP A 507 10.48 19.75 -38.27
CA TRP A 507 9.59 18.63 -38.03
C TRP A 507 9.71 18.05 -36.63
N VAL A 508 10.94 17.75 -36.19
CA VAL A 508 11.20 17.27 -34.82
C VAL A 508 10.78 18.32 -33.80
N GLY A 509 11.03 19.61 -34.06
CA GLY A 509 10.58 20.72 -33.23
C GLY A 509 9.06 20.70 -33.03
N TYR A 510 8.30 20.62 -34.13
CA TYR A 510 6.85 20.52 -34.08
C TYR A 510 6.36 19.29 -33.29
N LEU A 511 6.91 18.10 -33.58
CA LEU A 511 6.48 16.85 -32.96
C LEU A 511 6.67 16.83 -31.44
N ARG A 512 7.73 17.45 -30.93
CA ARG A 512 7.98 17.55 -29.48
C ARG A 512 6.85 18.25 -28.74
N HIS A 513 6.24 19.27 -29.35
CA HIS A 513 5.08 19.96 -28.78
C HIS A 513 3.76 19.24 -29.11
N ALA A 514 3.64 18.69 -30.32
CA ALA A 514 2.46 17.93 -30.72
C ALA A 514 2.25 16.68 -29.85
N PHE A 515 3.34 16.04 -29.40
CA PHE A 515 3.27 14.90 -28.47
C PHE A 515 2.58 15.26 -27.15
N GLN A 516 2.70 16.49 -26.65
CA GLN A 516 2.09 16.90 -25.37
C GLN A 516 0.62 17.31 -25.49
N ARG A 517 0.18 17.79 -26.66
CA ARG A 517 -1.20 18.25 -26.87
C ARG A 517 -2.12 17.06 -27.18
N THR A 518 -3.20 16.93 -26.40
CA THR A 518 -4.24 15.89 -26.51
C THR A 518 -5.05 15.96 -27.81
N ASP A 519 -4.90 17.06 -28.54
CA ASP A 519 -5.68 17.48 -29.68
C ASP A 519 -4.81 17.62 -30.94
N ARG A 520 -4.82 16.51 -31.69
CA ARG A 520 -4.58 16.33 -33.14
C ARG A 520 -3.39 15.41 -33.42
N ALA A 521 -3.73 14.16 -33.65
CA ALA A 521 -2.90 13.27 -34.46
C ALA A 521 -2.42 14.01 -35.70
N VAL A 522 -1.17 13.77 -36.08
CA VAL A 522 -0.70 14.01 -37.44
C VAL A 522 -1.71 13.27 -38.34
N GLY A 523 -2.59 14.03 -39.00
CA GLY A 523 -3.63 13.49 -39.87
C GLY A 523 -3.04 12.81 -41.10
N LYS A 524 -3.64 13.00 -42.27
CA LYS A 524 -3.12 12.43 -43.52
C LYS A 524 -1.64 12.79 -43.72
N PRO A 525 -0.72 11.82 -43.84
CA PRO A 525 0.71 12.11 -43.90
C PRO A 525 1.08 12.94 -45.13
N GLU A 526 0.34 12.82 -46.23
CA GLU A 526 0.51 13.60 -47.47
C GLU A 526 0.37 15.10 -47.20
N VAL A 527 -0.58 15.50 -46.32
CA VAL A 527 -0.79 16.91 -45.96
C VAL A 527 0.43 17.46 -45.23
N TRP A 528 1.02 16.65 -44.34
CA TRP A 528 2.18 17.05 -43.56
C TRP A 528 3.48 17.02 -44.38
N MET A 529 3.61 16.09 -45.33
CA MET A 529 4.70 16.10 -46.31
C MET A 529 4.66 17.37 -47.15
N ALA A 530 3.49 17.69 -47.73
CA ALA A 530 3.29 18.88 -48.53
C ALA A 530 3.54 20.17 -47.73
N ALA A 531 3.05 20.22 -46.49
CA ALA A 531 3.23 21.37 -45.60
C ALA A 531 4.68 21.58 -45.19
N LEU A 532 5.38 20.52 -44.76
CA LEU A 532 6.79 20.59 -44.38
C LEU A 532 7.66 20.99 -45.57
N LEU A 533 7.43 20.39 -46.73
CA LEU A 533 8.17 20.72 -47.95
C LEU A 533 7.94 22.17 -48.36
N TYR A 534 6.68 22.61 -48.44
CA TYR A 534 6.35 24.00 -48.79
C TYR A 534 6.97 24.99 -47.80
N ALA A 535 6.89 24.73 -46.50
CA ALA A 535 7.43 25.62 -45.47
C ALA A 535 8.96 25.78 -45.60
N VAL A 536 9.68 24.69 -45.83
CA VAL A 536 11.14 24.69 -46.00
C VAL A 536 11.56 25.37 -47.31
N LEU A 537 10.90 25.06 -48.42
CA LEU A 537 11.19 25.70 -49.72
C LEU A 537 10.93 27.21 -49.67
N LYS A 538 9.79 27.61 -49.08
CA LYS A 538 9.43 29.02 -48.91
C LYS A 538 10.41 29.76 -48.01
N ARG A 539 10.88 29.12 -46.92
CA ARG A 539 11.89 29.70 -46.01
C ARG A 539 13.19 30.03 -46.73
N HIS A 540 13.58 29.19 -47.69
CA HIS A 540 14.79 29.37 -48.50
C HIS A 540 14.56 30.18 -49.78
N ASN A 541 13.44 30.91 -49.89
CA ASN A 541 13.09 31.74 -51.05
C ASN A 541 13.08 30.99 -52.39
N GLU A 542 12.80 29.68 -52.37
CA GLU A 542 12.62 28.91 -53.59
C GLU A 542 11.31 29.31 -54.28
N PRO A 543 11.27 29.47 -55.61
CA PRO A 543 10.07 29.84 -56.34
C PRO A 543 9.09 28.67 -56.34
N VAL A 544 8.17 28.65 -55.37
CA VAL A 544 7.17 27.59 -55.23
C VAL A 544 5.81 28.18 -54.87
N ARG A 545 4.76 27.80 -55.60
CA ARG A 545 3.38 28.18 -55.24
C ARG A 545 2.77 27.07 -54.42
N GLN A 546 1.97 27.46 -53.43
CA GLN A 546 1.29 26.52 -52.54
C GLN A 546 0.36 25.56 -53.31
N LYS A 547 -0.24 26.03 -54.41
CA LYS A 547 -1.07 25.24 -55.31
C LYS A 547 -0.29 24.10 -55.97
N ASP A 548 0.95 24.36 -56.38
CA ASP A 548 1.79 23.38 -57.08
C ASP A 548 2.18 22.25 -56.11
N VAL A 549 2.61 22.60 -54.89
CA VAL A 549 2.93 21.59 -53.85
C VAL A 549 1.70 20.78 -53.45
N ALA A 550 0.53 21.43 -53.32
CA ALA A 550 -0.71 20.72 -53.00
C ALA A 550 -1.05 19.68 -54.08
N GLN A 551 -0.80 19.99 -55.35
CA GLN A 551 -1.01 19.07 -56.47
C GLN A 551 -0.03 17.90 -56.45
N TRP A 552 1.26 18.12 -56.14
CA TRP A 552 2.27 17.04 -56.06
C TRP A 552 1.92 15.94 -55.06
N PHE A 553 1.23 16.30 -53.98
CA PHE A 553 0.85 15.38 -52.91
C PHE A 553 -0.64 15.03 -52.91
N HIS A 554 -1.41 15.47 -53.92
CA HIS A 554 -2.86 15.24 -54.03
C HIS A 554 -3.66 15.68 -52.79
N VAL A 555 -3.33 16.86 -52.25
CA VAL A 555 -4.00 17.45 -51.07
C VAL A 555 -4.64 18.80 -51.41
N SER A 556 -5.56 19.26 -50.55
CA SER A 556 -6.14 20.60 -50.72
C SER A 556 -5.18 21.69 -50.25
N VAL A 557 -5.17 22.83 -50.95
CA VAL A 557 -4.34 24.01 -50.58
C VAL A 557 -4.67 24.49 -49.17
N SER A 558 -5.94 24.43 -48.77
CA SER A 558 -6.40 24.80 -47.42
C SER A 558 -5.79 23.90 -46.34
N ALA A 559 -5.80 22.57 -46.54
CA ALA A 559 -5.22 21.63 -45.59
C ALA A 559 -3.71 21.82 -45.45
N LEU A 560 -3.01 22.00 -46.58
CA LEU A 560 -1.57 22.30 -46.61
C LEU A 560 -1.30 23.61 -45.86
N SER A 561 -2.04 24.68 -46.14
CA SER A 561 -1.86 25.99 -45.49
C SER A 561 -2.01 25.92 -43.98
N LYS A 562 -3.05 25.25 -43.50
CA LYS A 562 -3.30 25.06 -42.07
C LYS A 562 -2.17 24.26 -41.39
N ALA A 563 -1.64 23.23 -42.05
CA ALA A 563 -0.52 22.45 -41.53
C ALA A 563 0.80 23.23 -41.57
N ALA A 564 1.10 23.93 -42.66
CA ALA A 564 2.31 24.75 -42.81
C ALA A 564 2.34 25.92 -41.81
N GLY A 565 1.18 26.53 -41.53
CA GLY A 565 1.03 27.55 -40.49
C GLY A 565 1.33 27.06 -39.08
N LYS A 566 1.24 25.74 -38.81
CA LYS A 566 1.70 25.16 -37.53
C LYS A 566 3.22 24.97 -37.48
N LEU A 567 3.87 24.81 -38.64
CA LEU A 567 5.31 24.59 -38.73
C LEU A 567 6.11 25.91 -38.68
N SER A 568 5.48 27.04 -39.03
CA SER A 568 6.14 28.35 -39.11
C SER A 568 6.81 28.78 -37.80
N CYS A 569 6.23 28.44 -36.64
CA CYS A 569 6.78 28.76 -35.33
C CYS A 569 8.09 28.03 -34.98
N TYR A 570 8.47 27.02 -35.76
CA TYR A 570 9.66 26.18 -35.50
C TYR A 570 10.85 26.54 -36.40
N PHE A 571 10.69 27.55 -37.26
CA PHE A 571 11.81 28.18 -37.93
C PHE A 571 12.45 29.18 -36.96
N VAL A 572 13.67 28.89 -36.52
CA VAL A 572 14.45 29.85 -35.75
C VAL A 572 14.81 31.01 -36.69
N THR A 573 14.55 32.25 -36.27
CA THR A 573 15.25 33.42 -36.82
C THR A 573 16.72 33.24 -36.49
N MET A 574 17.54 32.94 -37.50
CA MET A 574 18.98 33.09 -37.31
C MET A 574 19.25 34.56 -36.92
N PRO A 575 20.14 34.83 -35.95
CA PRO A 575 20.59 36.18 -35.66
C PRO A 575 21.19 36.85 -36.90
#